data_AF-A0A8J3IS04-F1
#
_entry.id   AF-A0A8J3IS04-F1
#
_cell.length_a   1.000
_cell.length_b   1.000
_cell.length_c   1.000
_cell.angle_alpha   90.00
_cell.angle_beta   90.00
_cell.angle_gamma   90.00
#
_symmetry.space_group_name_H-M   'P 1'
#
loop_
_entity.id
_entity.type
_entity.pdbx_description
1 polymer ?
#
loop_
_entity_poly.entity_id
_entity_poly.type
_entity_poly.pdbx_seq_one_letter_code
_entity_poly.pdbx_strand_id
1 'polypeptide(L)'
;MDEIKVVFGGLSLFSNNCRIIDTLNAVSQASFHLEKHAFLGLGAVNYLDEVTIHSISQSKCLFTGNIISIKEEPNNEVVITLQNGIELTEKGVSALTVIGVDPPEQFYSLARLAGIRKEKLSVYGLNSSMKDMAAFIPFKGLFIEEDENVGEIQFLTRKSVQEQLPGVENQKSEVWKGFLDADGWISFRFQSAHFADAEEAATEKADVFLSAYSGFLQYGYSQFDGDFIAWERTRELVNLQRQDHLLLVMLHTGAIWLRDLSPYRPIQSRLLRPAINIDMKAVMDAGEEAQLPLLVWNRFRDSEDYYVVTIGLWQVFELLSSDDKLPKRFTKEQLKALIVSSHATANLTEESISLSKMPSRSSISER
;
A
#
# COMPACT_ATOMS: atom_id res chain seq x y z
N MET A 1 -2.27 -40.17 23.14
CA MET A 1 -2.33 -38.96 22.30
C MET A 1 -1.03 -38.92 21.54
N ASP A 2 -1.09 -38.72 20.23
CA ASP A 2 0.12 -38.66 19.41
C ASP A 2 0.90 -37.41 19.79
N GLU A 3 2.19 -37.58 20.05
CA GLU A 3 3.10 -36.47 20.26
C GLU A 3 3.15 -35.63 18.97
N ILE A 4 2.94 -34.32 19.11
CA ILE A 4 2.98 -33.38 17.99
C ILE A 4 4.23 -32.53 18.07
N LYS A 5 4.78 -32.21 16.90
CA LYS A 5 5.86 -31.24 16.76
C LYS A 5 5.27 -29.93 16.26
N VAL A 6 5.39 -28.87 17.05
CA VAL A 6 5.00 -27.51 16.67
C VAL A 6 6.24 -26.77 16.22
N VAL A 7 6.20 -26.12 15.07
CA VAL A 7 7.31 -25.35 14.49
C VAL A 7 6.92 -23.89 14.38
N PHE A 8 7.75 -23.01 14.94
CA PHE A 8 7.63 -21.55 14.91
C PHE A 8 8.85 -21.00 14.17
N GLY A 9 8.72 -20.74 12.87
CA GLY A 9 9.88 -20.38 12.05
C GLY A 9 10.99 -21.44 12.16
N GLY A 10 12.12 -21.07 12.78
CA GLY A 10 13.26 -21.97 13.03
C GLY A 10 13.22 -22.78 14.33
N LEU A 11 12.25 -22.52 15.22
CA LEU A 11 12.15 -23.18 16.53
C LEU A 11 11.15 -24.33 16.49
N SER A 12 11.39 -25.40 17.26
CA SER A 12 10.45 -26.52 17.36
C SER A 12 10.23 -26.98 18.79
N LEU A 13 8.97 -27.31 19.11
CA LEU A 13 8.55 -27.87 20.39
C LEU A 13 7.76 -29.15 20.22
N PHE A 14 7.66 -29.88 21.30
CA PHE A 14 6.81 -31.05 21.42
C PHE A 14 5.68 -30.77 22.39
N SER A 15 4.46 -31.14 22.01
CA SER A 15 3.29 -31.10 22.88
C SER A 15 2.46 -32.36 22.69
N ASN A 16 1.73 -32.73 23.73
CA ASN A 16 0.80 -33.86 23.70
C ASN A 16 -0.66 -33.40 23.74
N ASN A 17 -0.89 -32.09 23.89
CA ASN A 17 -2.22 -31.53 24.09
C ASN A 17 -2.49 -30.49 23.01
N CYS A 18 -3.10 -30.96 21.92
CA CYS A 18 -3.50 -30.15 20.79
C CYS A 18 -4.94 -30.46 20.40
N ARG A 19 -5.69 -29.40 20.10
CA ARG A 19 -7.05 -29.45 19.61
C ARG A 19 -7.14 -28.63 18.33
N ILE A 20 -7.48 -29.31 17.24
CA ILE A 20 -7.78 -28.69 15.95
C ILE A 20 -9.29 -28.70 15.80
N ILE A 21 -9.86 -27.54 15.48
CA ILE A 21 -11.27 -27.33 15.19
C ILE A 21 -11.35 -26.91 13.73
N ASP A 22 -11.88 -27.81 12.92
CA ASP A 22 -12.18 -27.54 11.52
C ASP A 22 -13.70 -27.61 11.33
N THR A 23 -14.30 -26.46 11.02
CA THR A 23 -15.75 -26.32 10.88
C THR A 23 -16.07 -25.74 9.53
N LEU A 24 -17.04 -26.34 8.84
CA LEU A 24 -17.50 -25.87 7.54
C LEU A 24 -17.94 -24.39 7.63
N ASN A 25 -17.51 -23.57 6.66
CA ASN A 25 -17.77 -22.13 6.59
C ASN A 25 -17.18 -21.28 7.73
N ALA A 26 -16.21 -21.81 8.48
CA ALA A 26 -15.42 -21.01 9.40
C ALA A 26 -13.93 -21.23 9.14
N VAL A 27 -13.14 -20.26 9.56
CA VAL A 27 -11.69 -20.37 9.52
C VAL A 27 -11.24 -21.40 10.56
N SER A 28 -10.48 -22.40 10.13
CA SER A 28 -10.00 -23.47 11.02
C SER A 28 -9.11 -22.89 12.11
N GLN A 29 -9.26 -23.40 13.32
CA GLN A 29 -8.48 -22.98 14.48
C GLN A 29 -7.75 -24.18 15.09
N ALA A 30 -6.57 -23.92 15.63
CA ALA A 30 -5.85 -24.90 16.43
C ALA A 30 -5.51 -24.28 17.79
N SER A 31 -5.44 -25.10 18.81
CA SER A 31 -4.96 -24.69 20.12
C SER A 31 -4.09 -25.78 20.69
N PHE A 32 -3.01 -25.41 21.37
CA PHE A 32 -2.18 -26.36 22.08
C PHE A 32 -1.67 -25.76 23.38
N HIS A 33 -1.41 -26.66 24.32
CA HIS A 33 -0.94 -26.33 25.65
C HIS A 33 0.55 -26.63 25.77
N LEU A 34 1.27 -25.75 26.46
CA LEU A 34 2.67 -25.91 26.80
C LEU A 34 2.88 -25.54 28.26
N GLU A 35 3.82 -26.21 28.92
CA GLU A 35 4.31 -25.75 30.21
C GLU A 35 5.01 -24.39 30.05
N LYS A 36 4.75 -23.46 30.97
CA LYS A 36 5.31 -22.10 30.93
C LYS A 36 6.83 -22.10 30.85
N HIS A 37 7.50 -23.01 31.55
CA HIS A 37 8.97 -23.10 31.50
C HIS A 37 9.47 -23.53 30.12
N ALA A 38 8.79 -24.47 29.45
CA ALA A 38 9.12 -24.89 28.10
C ALA A 38 8.90 -23.76 27.09
N PHE A 39 7.82 -22.98 27.25
CA PHE A 39 7.56 -21.80 26.42
C PHE A 39 8.60 -20.69 26.64
N LEU A 40 8.95 -20.37 27.89
CA LEU A 40 9.97 -19.36 28.20
C LEU A 40 11.37 -19.78 27.74
N GLY A 41 11.65 -21.09 27.69
CA GLY A 41 12.91 -21.64 27.18
C GLY A 41 13.15 -21.45 25.68
N LEU A 42 12.13 -21.01 24.91
CA LEU A 42 12.23 -20.75 23.48
C LEU A 42 12.99 -19.48 23.11
N GLY A 43 13.14 -18.55 24.06
CA GLY A 43 13.64 -17.21 23.77
C GLY A 43 12.61 -16.35 23.04
N ALA A 44 13.07 -15.48 22.16
CA ALA A 44 12.22 -14.54 21.44
C ALA A 44 11.41 -15.27 20.34
N VAL A 45 10.13 -15.54 20.62
CA VAL A 45 9.19 -16.07 19.63
C VAL A 45 8.60 -14.90 18.82
N ASN A 46 8.72 -14.95 17.50
CA ASN A 46 8.02 -14.01 16.63
C ASN A 46 6.55 -14.43 16.49
N TYR A 47 5.65 -13.67 17.11
CA TYR A 47 4.23 -14.02 17.11
C TYR A 47 3.53 -13.79 15.76
N LEU A 48 4.18 -13.10 14.83
CA LEU A 48 3.66 -12.88 13.48
C LEU A 48 4.00 -14.02 12.51
N ASP A 49 4.92 -14.91 12.90
CA ASP A 49 5.33 -16.01 12.03
C ASP A 49 4.22 -17.07 11.89
N GLU A 50 4.24 -17.72 10.74
CA GLU A 50 3.41 -18.89 10.49
C GLU A 50 3.89 -20.07 11.35
N VAL A 51 2.95 -20.72 11.99
CA VAL A 51 3.16 -21.88 12.86
C VAL A 51 2.62 -23.13 12.17
N THR A 52 3.45 -24.17 12.10
CA THR A 52 3.03 -25.47 11.58
C THR A 52 2.99 -26.51 12.70
N ILE A 53 1.93 -27.32 12.71
CA ILE A 53 1.75 -28.44 13.62
C ILE A 53 1.90 -29.72 12.82
N HIS A 54 2.86 -30.56 13.20
CA HIS A 54 3.12 -31.84 12.57
C HIS A 54 2.80 -32.99 13.53
N SER A 55 2.20 -34.05 13.01
CA SER A 55 2.13 -35.34 13.70
C SER A 55 3.49 -36.03 13.59
N ILE A 56 4.07 -36.43 14.71
CA ILE A 56 5.33 -37.19 14.72
C ILE A 56 5.08 -38.62 14.25
N SER A 57 3.99 -39.23 14.72
CA SER A 57 3.59 -40.60 14.36
C SER A 57 3.32 -40.76 12.86
N GLN A 58 2.71 -39.77 12.22
CA GLN A 58 2.28 -39.83 10.82
C GLN A 58 3.18 -39.04 9.87
N SER A 59 4.19 -38.33 10.38
CA SER A 59 5.07 -37.45 9.59
C SER A 59 4.31 -36.52 8.64
N LYS A 60 3.15 -36.02 9.09
CA LYS A 60 2.22 -35.21 8.27
C LYS A 60 1.98 -33.86 8.94
N CYS A 61 1.90 -32.80 8.13
CA CYS A 61 1.39 -31.50 8.60
C CYS A 61 -0.11 -31.61 8.89
N LEU A 62 -0.48 -31.34 10.14
CA LEU A 62 -1.86 -31.35 10.62
C LEU A 62 -2.52 -29.98 10.51
N PHE A 63 -1.75 -28.90 10.72
CA PHE A 63 -2.27 -27.54 10.72
C PHE A 63 -1.18 -26.53 10.37
N THR A 64 -1.56 -25.49 9.65
CA THR A 64 -0.72 -24.32 9.36
C THR A 64 -1.55 -23.07 9.62
N GLY A 65 -1.01 -22.10 10.37
CA GLY A 65 -1.68 -20.83 10.61
C GLY A 65 -0.87 -19.89 11.50
N ASN A 66 -1.42 -18.73 11.84
CA ASN A 66 -0.75 -17.71 12.64
C ASN A 66 -1.29 -17.67 14.06
N ILE A 67 -0.47 -17.17 15.00
CA ILE A 67 -0.87 -17.02 16.39
C ILE A 67 -1.86 -15.86 16.52
N ILE A 68 -3.06 -16.15 17.01
CA ILE A 68 -4.08 -15.12 17.29
C ILE A 68 -4.17 -14.76 18.77
N SER A 69 -3.70 -15.65 19.66
CA SER A 69 -3.76 -15.43 21.10
C SER A 69 -2.77 -16.32 21.82
N ILE A 70 -2.15 -15.77 22.86
CA ILE A 70 -1.38 -16.52 23.86
C ILE A 70 -1.92 -16.11 25.23
N LYS A 71 -2.35 -17.09 26.03
CA LYS A 71 -2.89 -16.86 27.36
C LYS A 71 -2.20 -17.77 28.36
N GLU A 72 -1.87 -17.21 29.52
CA GLU A 72 -1.50 -18.00 30.68
C GLU A 72 -2.79 -18.55 31.32
N GLU A 73 -2.83 -19.87 31.50
CA GLU A 73 -3.90 -20.58 32.20
C GLU A 73 -3.44 -20.99 33.61
N PRO A 74 -4.37 -21.31 34.53
CA PRO A 74 -4.03 -21.91 35.82
C PRO A 74 -3.14 -23.15 35.65
N ASN A 75 -2.29 -23.44 36.65
CA ASN A 75 -1.31 -24.55 36.65
C ASN A 75 -0.05 -24.35 35.81
N ASN A 76 0.37 -23.09 35.58
CA ASN A 76 1.63 -22.78 34.90
C ASN A 76 1.66 -23.29 33.44
N GLU A 77 0.50 -23.29 32.79
CA GLU A 77 0.34 -23.64 31.39
C GLU A 77 0.14 -22.38 30.54
N VAL A 78 0.60 -22.46 29.30
CA VAL A 78 0.39 -21.45 28.26
C VAL A 78 -0.45 -22.08 27.16
N VAL A 79 -1.58 -21.45 26.85
CA VAL A 79 -2.43 -21.83 25.72
C VAL A 79 -2.15 -20.90 24.57
N ILE A 80 -1.74 -21.49 23.45
CA ILE A 80 -1.51 -20.79 22.20
C ILE A 80 -2.63 -21.17 21.26
N THR A 81 -3.36 -20.16 20.78
CA THR A 81 -4.41 -20.34 19.77
C THR A 81 -3.90 -19.84 18.43
N LEU A 82 -4.03 -20.70 17.42
CA LEU A 82 -3.70 -20.44 16.03
C LEU A 82 -4.97 -20.35 15.20
N GLN A 83 -4.90 -19.56 14.13
CA GLN A 83 -5.94 -19.49 13.11
C GLN A 83 -5.30 -19.57 11.72
N ASN A 84 -5.87 -20.38 10.83
CA ASN A 84 -5.45 -20.42 9.43
C ASN A 84 -5.94 -19.15 8.69
N GLY A 85 -5.32 -18.75 7.59
CA GLY A 85 -5.83 -17.68 6.73
C GLY A 85 -6.14 -16.38 7.48
N ILE A 86 -5.32 -16.01 8.46
CA ILE A 86 -5.49 -14.79 9.26
C ILE A 86 -5.57 -13.54 8.37
N GLU A 87 -4.92 -13.60 7.20
CA GLU A 87 -4.93 -12.56 6.17
C GLU A 87 -6.38 -12.22 5.75
N LEU A 88 -7.27 -13.22 5.67
CA LEU A 88 -8.69 -13.03 5.37
C LEU A 88 -9.45 -12.23 6.44
N THR A 89 -8.92 -12.19 7.67
CA THR A 89 -9.53 -11.47 8.79
C THR A 89 -8.86 -10.13 9.08
N GLU A 90 -7.59 -9.96 8.70
CA GLU A 90 -6.82 -8.73 8.91
C GLU A 90 -6.95 -7.75 7.74
N LYS A 91 -6.88 -8.24 6.51
CA LYS A 91 -7.04 -7.45 5.30
C LYS A 91 -8.42 -7.68 4.73
N GLY A 92 -9.33 -6.78 5.09
CA GLY A 92 -10.64 -6.74 4.46
C GLY A 92 -10.55 -6.26 3.02
N VAL A 93 -11.46 -6.77 2.21
CA VAL A 93 -11.73 -6.27 0.87
C VAL A 93 -12.79 -5.17 1.00
N SER A 94 -12.48 -3.96 0.54
CA SER A 94 -13.43 -2.85 0.42
C SER A 94 -14.55 -3.17 -0.56
N ALA A 95 -15.48 -2.23 -0.76
CA ALA A 95 -16.67 -2.48 -1.54
C ALA A 95 -16.34 -2.88 -3.01
N LEU A 96 -17.03 -3.91 -3.49
CA LEU A 96 -16.79 -4.53 -4.80
C LEU A 96 -18.12 -4.80 -5.50
N THR A 97 -18.18 -4.51 -6.80
CA THR A 97 -19.28 -4.91 -7.68
C THR A 97 -18.71 -5.83 -8.77
N VAL A 98 -19.28 -7.03 -8.88
CA VAL A 98 -18.84 -8.06 -9.84
C VAL A 98 -20.02 -8.48 -10.71
N ILE A 99 -19.83 -8.51 -12.03
CA ILE A 99 -20.86 -8.94 -12.99
C ILE A 99 -20.22 -9.90 -13.99
N GLY A 100 -20.81 -11.09 -14.18
CA GLY A 100 -20.37 -12.03 -15.22
C GLY A 100 -18.99 -12.67 -15.01
N VAL A 101 -18.38 -12.53 -13.82
CA VAL A 101 -17.10 -13.20 -13.49
C VAL A 101 -17.39 -14.60 -12.94
N ASP A 102 -16.65 -15.60 -13.38
CA ASP A 102 -16.82 -16.98 -12.93
C ASP A 102 -16.51 -17.15 -11.42
N PRO A 103 -17.28 -17.95 -10.65
CA PRO A 103 -17.07 -18.09 -9.21
C PRO A 103 -15.64 -18.49 -8.78
N PRO A 104 -14.93 -19.40 -9.48
CA PRO A 104 -13.53 -19.70 -9.15
C PRO A 104 -12.60 -18.49 -9.27
N GLU A 105 -12.79 -17.67 -10.30
CA GLU A 105 -12.02 -16.43 -10.54
C GLU A 105 -12.33 -15.38 -9.47
N GLN A 106 -13.60 -15.24 -9.09
CA GLN A 106 -14.01 -14.34 -8.00
C GLN A 106 -13.35 -14.74 -6.68
N PHE A 107 -13.43 -16.02 -6.31
CA PHE A 107 -12.84 -16.52 -5.07
C PHE A 107 -11.33 -16.33 -5.06
N TYR A 108 -10.64 -16.72 -6.14
CA TYR A 108 -9.20 -16.53 -6.28
C TYR A 108 -8.81 -15.06 -6.13
N SER A 109 -9.49 -14.16 -6.85
CA SER A 109 -9.14 -12.74 -6.84
C SER A 109 -9.42 -12.09 -5.48
N LEU A 110 -10.54 -12.41 -4.83
CA LEU A 110 -10.84 -11.94 -3.48
C LEU A 110 -9.81 -12.43 -2.46
N ALA A 111 -9.43 -13.71 -2.51
CA ALA A 111 -8.44 -14.30 -1.62
C ALA A 111 -7.05 -13.65 -1.79
N ARG A 112 -6.64 -13.40 -3.03
CA ARG A 112 -5.39 -12.69 -3.34
C ARG A 112 -5.40 -11.27 -2.78
N LEU A 113 -6.49 -10.53 -2.97
CA LEU A 113 -6.62 -9.16 -2.50
C LEU A 113 -6.76 -9.04 -0.98
N ALA A 114 -7.29 -10.08 -0.33
CA ALA A 114 -7.21 -10.26 1.11
C ALA A 114 -5.81 -10.64 1.61
N GLY A 115 -4.80 -10.72 0.73
CA GLY A 115 -3.41 -10.91 1.09
C GLY A 115 -2.92 -12.36 1.09
N ILE A 116 -3.76 -13.34 0.73
CA ILE A 116 -3.28 -14.71 0.58
C ILE A 116 -2.32 -14.77 -0.62
N ARG A 117 -1.13 -15.32 -0.39
CA ARG A 117 -0.11 -15.47 -1.43
C ARG A 117 -0.56 -16.45 -2.52
N LYS A 118 -0.17 -16.18 -3.77
CA LYS A 118 -0.55 -16.97 -4.95
C LYS A 118 -0.19 -18.45 -4.79
N GLU A 119 0.97 -18.75 -4.20
CA GLU A 119 1.47 -20.11 -4.05
C GLU A 119 0.66 -20.94 -3.03
N LYS A 120 -0.10 -20.27 -2.16
CA LYS A 120 -0.98 -20.90 -1.16
C LYS A 120 -2.41 -21.12 -1.66
N LEU A 121 -2.75 -20.62 -2.85
CA LEU A 121 -4.10 -20.72 -3.42
C LEU A 121 -4.15 -21.76 -4.54
N SER A 122 -4.92 -22.81 -4.32
CA SER A 122 -5.27 -23.79 -5.35
C SER A 122 -6.78 -23.82 -5.48
N VAL A 123 -7.31 -23.19 -6.53
CA VAL A 123 -8.75 -23.13 -6.80
C VAL A 123 -9.07 -24.05 -7.97
N TYR A 124 -9.89 -25.07 -7.71
CA TYR A 124 -10.32 -26.01 -8.75
C TYR A 124 -11.15 -25.29 -9.83
N GLY A 125 -10.86 -25.57 -11.09
CA GLY A 125 -11.55 -24.95 -12.24
C GLY A 125 -11.12 -23.52 -12.55
N LEU A 126 -10.09 -23.00 -11.89
CA LEU A 126 -9.53 -21.68 -12.21
C LEU A 126 -8.79 -21.73 -13.55
N ASN A 127 -9.22 -20.89 -14.50
CA ASN A 127 -8.52 -20.71 -15.77
C ASN A 127 -7.47 -19.59 -15.65
N SER A 128 -6.19 -19.95 -15.78
CA SER A 128 -5.04 -19.03 -15.72
C SER A 128 -4.50 -18.63 -17.10
N SER A 129 -5.25 -18.85 -18.19
CA SER A 129 -4.91 -18.27 -19.49
C SER A 129 -4.93 -16.74 -19.44
N MET A 130 -4.02 -16.08 -20.15
CA MET A 130 -4.05 -14.63 -20.32
C MET A 130 -5.36 -14.19 -20.99
N LYS A 131 -6.01 -13.19 -20.42
CA LYS A 131 -7.29 -12.64 -20.87
C LYS A 131 -7.07 -11.19 -21.28
N ASP A 132 -7.67 -10.79 -22.40
CA ASP A 132 -7.68 -9.38 -22.80
C ASP A 132 -8.64 -8.59 -21.91
N MET A 133 -8.12 -7.54 -21.29
CA MET A 133 -8.84 -6.67 -20.37
C MET A 133 -8.68 -5.22 -20.77
N ALA A 134 -9.65 -4.40 -20.35
CA ALA A 134 -9.54 -2.96 -20.33
C ALA A 134 -9.69 -2.46 -18.89
N ALA A 135 -8.79 -1.57 -18.48
CA ALA A 135 -8.92 -0.82 -17.23
C ALA A 135 -9.57 0.53 -17.53
N PHE A 136 -10.40 0.99 -16.61
CA PHE A 136 -11.01 2.31 -16.59
C PHE A 136 -10.79 2.89 -15.20
N ILE A 137 -10.11 4.03 -15.14
CA ILE A 137 -9.55 4.55 -13.91
C ILE A 137 -9.95 6.02 -13.77
N PRO A 138 -10.83 6.36 -12.82
CA PRO A 138 -11.24 7.73 -12.56
C PRO A 138 -10.09 8.55 -11.99
N PHE A 139 -10.02 9.81 -12.40
CA PHE A 139 -9.10 10.79 -11.84
C PHE A 139 -9.80 12.14 -11.63
N LYS A 140 -9.18 13.00 -10.83
CA LYS A 140 -9.58 14.40 -10.62
C LYS A 140 -8.44 15.35 -10.97
N GLY A 141 -8.78 16.61 -11.23
CA GLY A 141 -7.82 17.69 -11.48
C GLY A 141 -7.73 18.16 -12.93
N LEU A 142 -8.40 17.49 -13.86
CA LEU A 142 -8.52 17.93 -15.25
C LEU A 142 -9.87 17.51 -15.81
N PHE A 143 -10.59 18.48 -16.37
CA PHE A 143 -11.83 18.24 -17.07
C PHE A 143 -11.55 17.88 -18.52
N ILE A 144 -12.09 16.75 -18.97
CA ILE A 144 -11.94 16.27 -20.34
C ILE A 144 -13.22 16.63 -21.11
N GLU A 145 -13.09 17.49 -22.12
CA GLU A 145 -14.22 17.95 -22.94
C GLU A 145 -14.59 16.92 -24.02
N GLU A 146 -13.60 16.26 -24.61
CA GLU A 146 -13.75 15.28 -25.68
C GLU A 146 -12.82 14.08 -25.43
N ASP A 147 -13.18 12.89 -25.93
CA ASP A 147 -12.32 11.72 -25.77
C ASP A 147 -11.03 11.88 -26.57
N GLU A 148 -9.89 11.61 -25.94
CA GLU A 148 -8.57 11.85 -26.51
C GLU A 148 -7.66 10.63 -26.35
N ASN A 149 -6.73 10.42 -27.28
CA ASN A 149 -5.70 9.39 -27.13
C ASN A 149 -4.34 10.02 -26.88
N VAL A 150 -3.66 9.55 -25.83
CA VAL A 150 -2.26 9.88 -25.52
C VAL A 150 -1.46 8.57 -25.50
N GLY A 151 -0.86 8.25 -26.65
CA GLY A 151 -0.19 6.97 -26.85
C GLY A 151 -1.17 5.80 -26.79
N GLU A 152 -0.97 4.89 -25.83
CA GLU A 152 -1.83 3.71 -25.60
C GLU A 152 -2.97 3.97 -24.61
N ILE A 153 -3.04 5.16 -24.03
CA ILE A 153 -4.02 5.53 -23.00
C ILE A 153 -5.03 6.50 -23.60
N GLN A 154 -6.30 6.21 -23.38
CA GLN A 154 -7.41 7.02 -23.84
C GLN A 154 -8.01 7.77 -22.65
N PHE A 155 -8.06 9.10 -22.75
CA PHE A 155 -8.89 9.93 -21.90
C PHE A 155 -10.34 9.81 -22.35
N LEU A 156 -11.23 9.58 -21.39
CA LEU A 156 -12.65 9.40 -21.63
C LEU A 156 -13.44 10.45 -20.86
N THR A 157 -14.41 11.01 -21.56
CA THR A 157 -15.45 11.85 -20.98
C THR A 157 -16.44 11.01 -20.17
N ARG A 158 -17.19 11.68 -19.29
CA ARG A 158 -18.28 11.05 -18.53
C ARG A 158 -19.31 10.40 -19.44
N LYS A 159 -19.63 11.07 -20.55
CA LYS A 159 -20.60 10.58 -21.53
C LYS A 159 -20.14 9.25 -22.13
N SER A 160 -18.89 9.19 -22.57
CA SER A 160 -18.31 7.96 -23.13
C SER A 160 -18.27 6.83 -22.12
N VAL A 161 -17.88 7.10 -20.88
CA VAL A 161 -17.93 6.11 -19.79
C VAL A 161 -19.35 5.60 -19.56
N GLN A 162 -20.36 6.46 -19.59
CA GLN A 162 -21.75 6.06 -19.39
C GLN A 162 -22.35 5.30 -20.58
N GLU A 163 -21.93 5.58 -21.81
CA GLU A 163 -22.43 4.95 -23.03
C GLU A 163 -21.69 3.65 -23.38
N GLN A 164 -20.39 3.56 -23.09
CA GLN A 164 -19.53 2.45 -23.52
C GLN A 164 -19.43 1.33 -22.48
N LEU A 165 -19.67 1.62 -21.19
CA LEU A 165 -19.43 0.64 -20.14
C LEU A 165 -20.69 -0.18 -19.79
N PRO A 166 -20.59 -1.52 -19.87
CA PRO A 166 -21.70 -2.38 -19.47
C PRO A 166 -22.00 -2.23 -17.97
N GLY A 167 -23.26 -2.38 -17.59
CA GLY A 167 -23.68 -2.37 -16.17
C GLY A 167 -23.85 -0.99 -15.54
N VAL A 168 -23.50 0.10 -16.25
CA VAL A 168 -23.78 1.48 -15.80
C VAL A 168 -25.28 1.72 -15.60
N GLU A 169 -26.17 0.97 -16.25
CA GLU A 169 -27.62 1.11 -16.02
C GLU A 169 -28.04 0.81 -14.57
N ASN A 170 -27.22 0.08 -13.81
CA ASN A 170 -27.47 -0.29 -12.41
C ASN A 170 -26.70 0.60 -11.40
N GLN A 171 -26.68 1.93 -11.60
CA GLN A 171 -26.00 2.96 -10.77
C GLN A 171 -26.44 3.05 -9.29
N LYS A 172 -27.21 2.09 -8.78
CA LYS A 172 -27.76 2.15 -7.42
C LYS A 172 -26.71 1.84 -6.35
N SER A 173 -25.66 1.10 -6.67
CA SER A 173 -24.60 0.79 -5.69
C SER A 173 -23.75 2.03 -5.38
N GLU A 174 -23.30 2.15 -4.13
CA GLU A 174 -22.39 3.22 -3.71
C GLU A 174 -21.06 3.20 -4.46
N VAL A 175 -20.54 2.01 -4.80
CA VAL A 175 -19.28 1.85 -5.56
C VAL A 175 -19.37 2.49 -6.95
N TRP A 176 -20.47 2.24 -7.67
CA TRP A 176 -20.71 2.89 -8.96
C TRP A 176 -20.83 4.41 -8.84
N LYS A 177 -21.45 4.92 -7.77
CA LYS A 177 -21.55 6.37 -7.54
C LYS A 177 -20.18 6.99 -7.29
N GLY A 178 -19.34 6.35 -6.48
CA GLY A 178 -17.96 6.78 -6.23
C GLY A 178 -17.10 6.77 -7.49
N PHE A 179 -17.18 5.68 -8.29
CA PHE A 179 -16.47 5.58 -9.57
C PHE A 179 -16.90 6.67 -10.58
N LEU A 180 -18.19 7.03 -10.57
CA LEU A 180 -18.73 8.04 -11.47
C LEU A 180 -18.51 9.48 -10.97
N ASP A 181 -18.03 9.68 -9.74
CA ASP A 181 -17.66 10.97 -9.15
C ASP A 181 -16.20 11.33 -9.49
N ALA A 182 -15.94 11.54 -10.78
CA ALA A 182 -14.61 11.89 -11.29
C ALA A 182 -14.72 13.01 -12.32
N ASP A 183 -13.61 13.73 -12.53
CA ASP A 183 -13.53 14.78 -13.56
C ASP A 183 -13.27 14.16 -14.96
N GLY A 184 -12.61 13.00 -14.98
CA GLY A 184 -12.36 12.20 -16.18
C GLY A 184 -11.93 10.77 -15.85
N TRP A 185 -11.78 9.95 -16.88
CA TRP A 185 -11.28 8.58 -16.77
C TRP A 185 -10.16 8.36 -17.76
N ILE A 186 -9.15 7.60 -17.37
CA ILE A 186 -8.22 7.00 -18.31
C ILE A 186 -8.63 5.56 -18.58
N SER A 187 -8.42 5.11 -19.81
CA SER A 187 -8.60 3.72 -20.16
C SER A 187 -7.45 3.19 -21.02
N PHE A 188 -7.14 1.91 -20.84
CA PHE A 188 -6.15 1.22 -21.65
C PHE A 188 -6.41 -0.27 -21.64
N ARG A 189 -5.93 -0.94 -22.69
CA ARG A 189 -6.03 -2.39 -22.86
C ARG A 189 -4.74 -3.06 -22.45
N PHE A 190 -4.85 -4.23 -21.85
CA PHE A 190 -3.73 -5.06 -21.43
C PHE A 190 -4.17 -6.50 -21.26
N GLN A 191 -3.22 -7.39 -21.00
CA GLN A 191 -3.51 -8.80 -20.75
C GLN A 191 -3.14 -9.16 -19.32
N SER A 192 -4.03 -9.90 -18.66
CA SER A 192 -3.76 -10.48 -17.34
C SER A 192 -4.44 -11.84 -17.21
N ALA A 193 -3.85 -12.71 -16.41
CA ALA A 193 -4.42 -14.01 -16.12
C ALA A 193 -5.64 -13.89 -15.19
N HIS A 194 -5.62 -12.97 -14.23
CA HIS A 194 -6.64 -12.85 -13.18
C HIS A 194 -6.95 -11.39 -12.83
N PHE A 195 -8.13 -11.12 -12.29
CA PHE A 195 -8.54 -9.76 -11.90
C PHE A 195 -7.65 -9.16 -10.80
N ALA A 196 -7.23 -9.96 -9.81
CA ALA A 196 -6.33 -9.46 -8.76
C ALA A 196 -4.97 -9.00 -9.32
N ASP A 197 -4.37 -9.78 -10.22
CA ASP A 197 -3.10 -9.43 -10.86
C ASP A 197 -3.29 -8.24 -11.83
N ALA A 198 -4.46 -8.15 -12.45
CA ALA A 198 -4.83 -7.06 -13.34
C ALA A 198 -5.02 -5.73 -12.61
N GLU A 199 -5.59 -5.76 -11.40
CA GLU A 199 -5.83 -4.60 -10.55
C GLU A 199 -4.51 -3.95 -10.12
N GLU A 200 -3.54 -4.77 -9.68
CA GLU A 200 -2.18 -4.31 -9.33
C GLU A 200 -1.51 -3.64 -10.52
N ALA A 201 -1.45 -4.33 -11.67
CA ALA A 201 -0.81 -3.80 -12.88
C ALA A 201 -1.51 -2.55 -13.44
N ALA A 202 -2.84 -2.51 -13.40
CA ALA A 202 -3.60 -1.36 -13.88
C ALA A 202 -3.38 -0.14 -12.99
N THR A 203 -3.38 -0.32 -11.68
CA THR A 203 -3.16 0.77 -10.72
C THR A 203 -1.76 1.36 -10.87
N GLU A 204 -0.73 0.51 -10.98
CA GLU A 204 0.64 0.95 -11.21
C GLU A 204 0.78 1.73 -12.52
N LYS A 205 0.23 1.20 -13.64
CA LYS A 205 0.28 1.87 -14.94
C LYS A 205 -0.45 3.22 -14.90
N ALA A 206 -1.57 3.31 -14.18
CA ALA A 206 -2.32 4.55 -13.98
C ALA A 206 -1.51 5.61 -13.27
N ASP A 207 -0.91 5.24 -12.13
CA ASP A 207 -0.20 6.16 -11.25
C ASP A 207 1.04 6.70 -11.96
N VAL A 208 1.77 5.85 -12.69
CA VAL A 208 2.89 6.26 -13.54
C VAL A 208 2.43 7.23 -14.64
N PHE A 209 1.36 6.89 -15.36
CA PHE A 209 0.88 7.74 -16.46
C PHE A 209 0.38 9.10 -15.97
N LEU A 210 -0.49 9.13 -14.96
CA LEU A 210 -1.06 10.36 -14.43
C LEU A 210 0.02 11.27 -13.83
N SER A 211 1.03 10.69 -13.18
CA SER A 211 2.18 11.44 -12.68
C SER A 211 3.01 12.04 -13.82
N ALA A 212 3.32 11.24 -14.85
CA ALA A 212 4.07 11.70 -16.01
C ALA A 212 3.31 12.77 -16.80
N TYR A 213 2.00 12.59 -16.99
CA TYR A 213 1.15 13.52 -17.72
C TYR A 213 0.93 14.81 -16.93
N SER A 214 0.80 14.74 -15.59
CA SER A 214 0.78 15.94 -14.73
C SER A 214 2.07 16.75 -14.90
N GLY A 215 3.23 16.08 -14.91
CA GLY A 215 4.51 16.73 -15.22
C GLY A 215 4.50 17.37 -16.61
N PHE A 216 4.01 16.65 -17.63
CA PHE A 216 3.89 17.21 -18.96
C PHE A 216 2.97 18.45 -19.01
N LEU A 217 1.83 18.44 -18.33
CA LEU A 217 0.94 19.61 -18.30
C LEU A 217 1.60 20.82 -17.61
N GLN A 218 2.33 20.58 -16.51
CA GLN A 218 3.03 21.63 -15.76
C GLN A 218 4.18 22.28 -16.54
N TYR A 219 4.87 21.52 -17.39
CA TYR A 219 6.07 21.97 -18.10
C TYR A 219 5.93 22.10 -19.63
N GLY A 220 4.87 21.56 -20.20
CA GLY A 220 4.65 21.42 -21.65
C GLY A 220 3.70 22.45 -22.26
N TYR A 221 2.90 23.15 -21.44
CA TYR A 221 2.01 24.20 -21.94
C TYR A 221 2.76 25.53 -22.15
N SER A 222 3.16 25.78 -23.38
CA SER A 222 3.44 27.13 -23.89
C SER A 222 2.93 27.26 -25.32
N GLN A 223 1.62 27.22 -25.53
CA GLN A 223 1.04 27.61 -26.81
C GLN A 223 0.67 29.09 -26.77
N PHE A 224 1.35 29.86 -27.63
CA PHE A 224 1.08 31.26 -27.87
C PHE A 224 0.18 31.36 -29.10
N ASP A 225 -1.12 31.52 -28.89
CA ASP A 225 -2.12 31.52 -29.96
C ASP A 225 -2.39 32.93 -30.54
N GLY A 226 -1.35 33.76 -30.60
CA GLY A 226 -1.37 35.10 -31.21
C GLY A 226 -1.76 36.25 -30.26
N ASP A 227 -2.50 35.97 -29.18
CA ASP A 227 -2.83 36.94 -28.13
C ASP A 227 -1.97 36.75 -26.88
N PHE A 228 -1.57 37.86 -26.25
CA PHE A 228 -0.77 37.85 -25.03
C PHE A 228 -1.65 37.48 -23.83
N ILE A 229 -1.69 36.20 -23.49
CA ILE A 229 -2.37 35.71 -22.29
C ILE A 229 -1.39 35.83 -21.12
N ALA A 230 -1.80 36.53 -20.06
CA ALA A 230 -1.03 36.57 -18.81
C ALA A 230 -1.00 35.17 -18.20
N TRP A 231 0.16 34.51 -18.24
CA TRP A 231 0.35 33.14 -17.77
C TRP A 231 1.30 33.15 -16.57
N GLU A 232 0.89 32.49 -15.48
CA GLU A 232 1.68 32.30 -14.26
C GLU A 232 1.72 30.81 -13.92
N ARG A 233 2.90 30.19 -13.97
CA ARG A 233 3.12 28.74 -13.75
C ARG A 233 2.46 28.20 -12.48
N THR A 234 2.46 28.97 -11.40
CA THR A 234 1.88 28.57 -10.10
C THR A 234 0.35 28.50 -10.10
N ARG A 235 -0.33 29.18 -11.03
CA ARG A 235 -1.81 29.16 -11.13
C ARG A 235 -2.35 27.98 -11.93
N GLU A 236 -1.51 27.41 -12.80
CA GLU A 236 -1.85 26.31 -13.72
C GLU A 236 -1.24 24.97 -13.28
N LEU A 237 -0.91 24.81 -11.99
CA LEU A 237 -0.40 23.54 -11.46
C LEU A 237 -1.52 22.49 -11.46
N VAL A 238 -1.67 21.80 -12.58
CA VAL A 238 -2.53 20.62 -12.67
C VAL A 238 -1.82 19.45 -11.98
N ASN A 239 -2.47 18.89 -10.96
CA ASN A 239 -2.04 17.66 -10.33
C ASN A 239 -3.15 16.62 -10.52
N LEU A 240 -2.93 15.68 -11.44
CA LEU A 240 -3.90 14.62 -11.70
C LEU A 240 -3.78 13.57 -10.61
N GLN A 241 -4.87 13.36 -9.88
CA GLN A 241 -4.93 12.36 -8.84
C GLN A 241 -5.91 11.27 -9.23
N ARG A 242 -5.39 10.04 -9.34
CA ARG A 242 -6.22 8.85 -9.42
C ARG A 242 -7.17 8.81 -8.22
N GLN A 243 -8.44 8.51 -8.46
CA GLN A 243 -9.38 8.24 -7.37
C GLN A 243 -9.25 6.81 -6.86
N ASP A 244 -9.79 6.53 -5.68
CA ASP A 244 -9.77 5.19 -5.06
C ASP A 244 -10.79 4.23 -5.69
N HIS A 245 -10.94 4.25 -7.01
CA HIS A 245 -11.81 3.31 -7.71
C HIS A 245 -11.12 2.78 -8.96
N LEU A 246 -11.45 1.54 -9.32
CA LEU A 246 -10.96 0.90 -10.54
C LEU A 246 -12.05 0.03 -11.13
N LEU A 247 -12.27 0.15 -12.44
CA LEU A 247 -13.11 -0.75 -13.20
C LEU A 247 -12.25 -1.55 -14.19
N LEU A 248 -12.33 -2.87 -14.10
CA LEU A 248 -11.75 -3.79 -15.07
C LEU A 248 -12.85 -4.49 -15.84
N VAL A 249 -12.70 -4.55 -17.16
CA VAL A 249 -13.64 -5.22 -18.06
C VAL A 249 -12.88 -6.25 -18.90
N MET A 250 -13.33 -7.50 -18.84
CA MET A 250 -12.81 -8.56 -19.71
C MET A 250 -13.46 -8.43 -21.09
N LEU A 251 -12.67 -8.22 -22.13
CA LEU A 251 -13.19 -7.80 -23.43
C LEU A 251 -13.99 -8.89 -24.15
N HIS A 252 -13.61 -10.16 -23.97
CA HIS A 252 -14.28 -11.29 -24.64
C HIS A 252 -15.62 -11.67 -24.02
N THR A 253 -15.73 -11.56 -22.69
CA THR A 253 -16.92 -12.02 -21.94
C THR A 253 -17.80 -10.87 -21.48
N GLY A 254 -17.30 -9.64 -21.47
CA GLY A 254 -17.96 -8.48 -20.87
C GLY A 254 -18.00 -8.54 -19.33
N ALA A 255 -17.23 -9.43 -18.70
CA ALA A 255 -17.20 -9.56 -17.25
C ALA A 255 -16.59 -8.31 -16.62
N ILE A 256 -17.21 -7.82 -15.54
CA ILE A 256 -16.88 -6.57 -14.87
C ILE A 256 -16.39 -6.82 -13.44
N TRP A 257 -15.34 -6.11 -13.08
CA TRP A 257 -14.80 -6.01 -11.74
C TRP A 257 -14.61 -4.54 -11.38
N LEU A 258 -15.56 -3.98 -10.61
CA LEU A 258 -15.50 -2.60 -10.14
C LEU A 258 -15.22 -2.58 -8.64
N ARG A 259 -14.13 -1.93 -8.23
CA ARG A 259 -13.66 -1.95 -6.85
C ARG A 259 -13.43 -0.54 -6.30
N ASP A 260 -13.76 -0.37 -5.03
CA ASP A 260 -13.27 0.71 -4.17
C ASP A 260 -11.92 0.28 -3.57
N LEU A 261 -10.88 1.05 -3.87
CA LEU A 261 -9.50 0.81 -3.44
C LEU A 261 -9.16 1.55 -2.14
N SER A 262 -10.10 2.27 -1.55
CA SER A 262 -9.87 2.97 -0.30
C SER A 262 -9.45 1.97 0.79
N PRO A 263 -8.46 2.33 1.62
CA PRO A 263 -7.90 1.39 2.59
C PRO A 263 -8.99 0.91 3.54
N TYR A 264 -9.26 -0.40 3.52
CA TYR A 264 -10.15 -1.01 4.49
C TYR A 264 -9.53 -0.86 5.88
N ARG A 265 -10.10 0.04 6.69
CA ARG A 265 -9.74 0.18 8.09
C ARG A 265 -10.73 -0.63 8.92
N PRO A 266 -10.42 -1.88 9.31
CA PRO A 266 -11.20 -2.51 10.36
C PRO A 266 -11.11 -1.56 11.57
N ILE A 267 -12.24 -1.28 12.22
CA ILE A 267 -12.28 -0.48 13.44
C ILE A 267 -11.58 -1.30 14.53
N GLN A 268 -10.25 -1.33 14.51
CA GLN A 268 -9.45 -1.84 15.61
C GLN A 268 -9.31 -0.70 16.60
N SER A 269 -10.34 -0.53 17.41
CA SER A 269 -10.39 0.36 18.56
C SER A 269 -9.53 -0.19 19.71
N ARG A 270 -8.26 -0.50 19.46
CA ARG A 270 -7.28 -0.70 20.53
C ARG A 270 -5.94 -0.12 20.10
N LEU A 271 -5.61 1.01 20.73
CA LEU A 271 -4.23 1.48 20.89
C LEU A 271 -3.38 0.28 21.34
N LEU A 272 -2.63 -0.31 20.42
CA LEU A 272 -1.55 -1.23 20.75
C LEU A 272 -0.55 -0.41 21.57
N ARG A 273 -0.50 -0.67 22.88
CA ARG A 273 0.68 -0.27 23.65
C ARG A 273 1.84 -1.11 23.09
N PRO A 274 2.93 -0.51 22.60
CA PRO A 274 4.09 -1.30 22.19
C PRO A 274 4.53 -2.17 23.36
N ALA A 275 4.48 -3.50 23.17
CA ALA A 275 4.84 -4.49 24.20
C ALA A 275 6.34 -4.78 24.24
N ILE A 276 7.12 -4.21 23.31
CA ILE A 276 8.57 -4.17 23.44
C ILE A 276 8.87 -3.23 24.60
N ASN A 277 9.33 -3.78 25.72
CA ASN A 277 9.97 -2.99 26.77
C ASN A 277 11.31 -2.51 26.19
N ILE A 278 11.24 -1.49 25.34
CA ILE A 278 12.42 -0.75 24.92
C ILE A 278 13.01 -0.26 26.24
N ASP A 279 14.24 -0.68 26.54
CA ASP A 279 14.97 -0.11 27.66
C ASP A 279 15.21 1.36 27.33
N MET A 280 14.22 2.18 27.67
CA MET A 280 14.22 3.61 27.40
C MET A 280 15.42 4.24 28.07
N LYS A 281 15.93 3.65 29.16
CA LYS A 281 17.15 4.10 29.79
C LYS A 281 18.36 3.78 28.91
N ALA A 282 18.50 2.56 28.40
CA ALA A 282 19.57 2.23 27.45
C ALA A 282 19.50 3.03 26.14
N VAL A 283 18.32 3.36 25.63
CA VAL A 283 18.15 4.22 24.44
C VAL A 283 18.53 5.67 24.74
N MET A 284 18.13 6.19 25.90
CA MET A 284 18.46 7.54 26.35
C MET A 284 19.91 7.69 26.83
N ASP A 285 20.55 6.59 27.25
CA ASP A 285 21.96 6.51 27.66
C ASP A 285 22.87 6.09 26.49
N ALA A 286 22.30 5.70 25.34
CA ALA A 286 23.08 5.38 24.16
C ALA A 286 23.83 6.62 23.65
N GLY A 287 25.05 6.44 23.14
CA GLY A 287 25.83 7.55 22.59
C GLY A 287 25.09 8.25 21.44
N GLU A 288 25.49 9.49 21.12
CA GLU A 288 24.90 10.29 20.02
C GLU A 288 24.82 9.49 18.70
N GLU A 289 25.77 8.57 18.48
CA GLU A 289 25.86 7.65 17.33
C GLU A 289 24.65 6.70 17.19
N ALA A 290 23.99 6.32 18.28
CA ALA A 290 22.81 5.44 18.27
C ALA A 290 21.48 6.20 18.39
N GLN A 291 21.50 7.39 19.00
CA GLN A 291 20.31 8.25 19.13
C GLN A 291 19.97 8.96 17.81
N LEU A 292 20.99 9.37 17.07
CA LEU A 292 20.82 10.10 15.81
C LEU A 292 20.10 9.27 14.72
N PRO A 293 20.43 7.99 14.47
CA PRO A 293 19.64 7.14 13.58
C PRO A 293 18.17 7.03 14.00
N LEU A 294 17.88 6.90 15.31
CA LEU A 294 16.50 6.78 15.79
C LEU A 294 15.70 8.07 15.59
N LEU A 295 16.33 9.24 15.77
CA LEU A 295 15.72 10.55 15.50
C LEU A 295 15.49 10.76 14.00
N VAL A 296 16.44 10.33 13.16
CA VAL A 296 16.33 10.36 11.69
C VAL A 296 15.17 9.46 11.25
N TRP A 297 15.10 8.21 11.73
CA TRP A 297 14.00 7.30 11.44
C TRP A 297 12.64 7.89 11.85
N ASN A 298 12.54 8.44 13.06
CA ASN A 298 11.30 9.02 13.57
C ASN A 298 10.81 10.21 12.73
N ARG A 299 11.71 10.93 12.04
CA ARG A 299 11.34 12.04 11.16
C ARG A 299 10.73 11.57 9.84
N PHE A 300 11.12 10.40 9.35
CA PHE A 300 10.77 9.95 8.00
C PHE A 300 9.74 8.83 7.96
N ARG A 301 9.54 8.11 9.08
CA ARG A 301 8.66 6.92 9.12
C ARG A 301 7.19 7.19 8.79
N ASP A 302 6.70 8.39 9.07
CA ASP A 302 5.29 8.77 8.92
C ASP A 302 5.06 9.52 7.60
N SER A 303 6.07 9.56 6.71
CA SER A 303 5.96 10.16 5.38
C SER A 303 5.18 9.24 4.43
N GLU A 304 4.19 9.77 3.73
CA GLU A 304 3.46 9.06 2.68
C GLU A 304 4.31 8.84 1.41
N ASP A 305 5.43 9.56 1.29
CA ASP A 305 6.39 9.42 0.20
C ASP A 305 7.43 8.32 0.51
N TYR A 306 7.36 7.22 -0.24
CA TYR A 306 8.27 6.08 -0.14
C TYR A 306 9.75 6.42 -0.41
N TYR A 307 10.04 7.43 -1.24
CA TYR A 307 11.41 7.89 -1.47
C TYR A 307 11.96 8.58 -0.22
N VAL A 308 11.14 9.36 0.47
CA VAL A 308 11.50 10.01 1.74
C VAL A 308 11.74 8.97 2.83
N VAL A 309 10.91 7.93 2.90
CA VAL A 309 11.12 6.79 3.81
C VAL A 309 12.42 6.05 3.48
N THR A 310 12.69 5.81 2.19
CA THR A 310 13.89 5.10 1.72
C THR A 310 15.17 5.90 1.98
N ILE A 311 15.16 7.22 1.76
CA ILE A 311 16.27 8.13 2.09
C ILE A 311 16.49 8.12 3.61
N GLY A 312 15.42 8.18 4.40
CA GLY A 312 15.49 8.08 5.86
C GLY A 312 16.13 6.76 6.30
N LEU A 313 15.75 5.64 5.70
CA LEU A 313 16.34 4.32 5.98
C LEU A 313 17.82 4.26 5.57
N TRP A 314 18.18 4.79 4.40
CA TRP A 314 19.58 4.83 3.95
C TRP A 314 20.45 5.65 4.90
N GLN A 315 19.97 6.80 5.37
CA GLN A 315 20.66 7.62 6.37
C GLN A 315 20.81 6.90 7.70
N VAL A 316 19.78 6.15 8.12
CA VAL A 316 19.86 5.28 9.31
C VAL A 316 20.93 4.21 9.13
N PHE A 317 20.97 3.54 7.97
CA PHE A 317 21.98 2.53 7.67
C PHE A 317 23.40 3.10 7.61
N GLU A 318 23.61 4.26 7.00
CA GLU A 318 24.91 4.95 6.97
C GLU A 318 25.39 5.31 8.37
N LEU A 319 24.51 5.83 9.22
CA LEU A 319 24.83 6.18 10.60
C LEU A 319 25.14 4.95 11.46
N LEU A 320 24.50 3.81 11.18
CA LEU A 320 24.74 2.55 11.91
C LEU A 320 25.95 1.76 11.37
N SER A 321 26.44 2.07 10.16
CA SER A 321 27.52 1.32 9.51
C SER A 321 28.85 2.06 9.45
N SER A 322 28.90 3.32 9.90
CA SER A 322 30.12 4.13 9.92
C SER A 322 30.77 4.13 11.33
N ASP A 323 31.84 3.36 11.50
CA ASP A 323 32.78 3.50 12.63
C ASP A 323 33.68 4.74 12.48
N ASP A 324 33.53 5.51 11.39
CA ASP A 324 34.27 6.73 11.13
C ASP A 324 33.51 7.96 11.67
N LYS A 325 34.15 8.65 12.62
CA LYS A 325 33.73 9.95 13.13
C LYS A 325 33.36 10.87 11.96
N LEU A 326 32.08 11.22 11.88
CA LEU A 326 31.49 12.22 10.98
C LEU A 326 32.49 13.34 10.66
N PRO A 327 32.65 13.75 9.37
CA PRO A 327 33.12 15.09 9.10
C PRO A 327 32.14 16.03 9.82
N LYS A 328 32.66 16.75 10.82
CA LYS A 328 31.89 17.60 11.73
C LYS A 328 31.18 18.66 10.91
N ARG A 329 29.93 18.35 10.57
CA ARG A 329 29.00 19.18 9.80
C ARG A 329 29.47 19.32 8.35
N PHE A 330 28.54 19.06 7.42
CA PHE A 330 28.60 19.72 6.13
C PHE A 330 28.80 21.21 6.39
N THR A 331 29.84 21.81 5.80
CA THR A 331 30.01 23.26 5.90
C THR A 331 28.78 23.94 5.30
N LYS A 332 28.55 25.20 5.67
CA LYS A 332 27.46 25.98 5.08
C LYS A 332 27.56 26.01 3.55
N GLU A 333 28.77 25.91 2.97
CA GLU A 333 28.97 25.73 1.54
C GLU A 333 28.56 24.35 1.02
N GLN A 334 28.82 23.25 1.74
CA GLN A 334 28.43 21.90 1.33
C GLN A 334 26.92 21.65 1.47
N LEU A 335 26.30 22.18 2.53
CA LEU A 335 24.85 22.24 2.63
C LEU A 335 24.26 23.10 1.52
N LYS A 336 24.89 24.24 1.18
CA LYS A 336 24.49 25.01 0.00
C LYS A 336 24.72 24.24 -1.29
N ALA A 337 25.75 23.41 -1.45
CA ALA A 337 25.98 22.63 -2.66
C ALA A 337 24.98 21.47 -2.79
N LEU A 338 24.57 20.84 -1.68
CA LEU A 338 23.52 19.81 -1.64
C LEU A 338 22.12 20.40 -1.86
N ILE A 339 21.86 21.57 -1.27
CA ILE A 339 20.65 22.38 -1.50
C ILE A 339 20.67 22.93 -2.93
N VAL A 340 21.81 23.33 -3.49
CA VAL A 340 21.92 23.80 -4.88
C VAL A 340 21.91 22.63 -5.87
N SER A 341 22.33 21.41 -5.51
CA SER A 341 22.10 20.23 -6.35
C SER A 341 20.66 19.76 -6.30
N SER A 342 19.99 19.89 -5.14
CA SER A 342 18.57 19.57 -4.97
C SER A 342 17.62 20.68 -5.44
N HIS A 343 18.07 21.94 -5.46
CA HIS A 343 17.41 23.08 -6.10
C HIS A 343 17.89 23.28 -7.54
N ALA A 344 18.99 22.69 -8.01
CA ALA A 344 19.21 22.57 -9.47
C ALA A 344 18.20 21.58 -10.07
N THR A 345 17.76 20.60 -9.28
CA THR A 345 16.60 19.76 -9.62
C THR A 345 15.24 20.38 -9.22
N ALA A 346 15.17 21.41 -8.35
CA ALA A 346 13.92 22.03 -7.86
C ALA A 346 13.75 23.57 -8.01
N ASN A 347 14.68 24.31 -8.64
CA ASN A 347 14.63 25.75 -8.96
C ASN A 347 14.81 26.00 -10.48
N LEU A 348 14.49 25.02 -11.31
CA LEU A 348 13.90 25.36 -12.62
C LEU A 348 12.47 25.93 -12.48
N THR A 349 11.96 26.07 -11.24
CA THR A 349 10.54 26.26 -10.96
C THR A 349 10.09 27.59 -10.35
N GLU A 350 10.92 28.44 -9.72
CA GLU A 350 10.34 29.56 -8.91
C GLU A 350 10.83 31.01 -9.11
N GLU A 351 11.93 31.33 -9.82
CA GLU A 351 12.46 32.72 -9.79
C GLU A 351 11.94 33.68 -10.88
N SER A 352 10.62 33.70 -11.14
CA SER A 352 10.04 34.83 -11.89
C SER A 352 8.56 35.09 -11.64
N ILE A 353 8.05 34.98 -10.40
CA ILE A 353 6.75 35.59 -10.09
C ILE A 353 6.77 36.31 -8.74
N SER A 354 6.43 37.60 -8.82
CA SER A 354 5.96 38.53 -7.78
C SER A 354 7.02 39.31 -6.97
N LEU A 355 7.13 40.61 -7.28
CA LEU A 355 6.30 41.60 -6.57
C LEU A 355 6.42 43.00 -7.19
N SER A 356 5.43 43.33 -8.03
CA SER A 356 4.84 44.66 -8.00
C SER A 356 4.02 44.78 -6.71
N LYS A 357 4.42 45.68 -5.82
CA LYS A 357 3.57 46.65 -5.11
C LYS A 357 4.36 47.32 -3.99
N MET A 358 4.61 48.62 -4.21
CA MET A 358 4.96 49.60 -3.18
C MET A 358 4.07 49.48 -1.94
N PRO A 359 4.55 50.02 -0.79
CA PRO A 359 3.84 51.18 -0.28
C PRO A 359 4.72 52.40 -0.07
N SER A 360 3.99 53.51 -0.10
CA SER A 360 4.31 54.92 0.06
C SER A 360 5.04 55.35 1.34
N ARG A 361 5.62 56.57 1.24
CA ARG A 361 5.97 57.59 2.27
C ARG A 361 7.29 57.35 3.03
N SER A 362 8.16 58.34 3.28
CA SER A 362 8.08 59.81 3.17
C SER A 362 9.47 60.47 3.33
N SER A 363 9.70 61.55 2.59
CA SER A 363 10.47 62.78 2.92
C SER A 363 11.63 62.74 3.93
N ILE A 364 12.82 63.17 3.48
CA ILE A 364 13.80 64.12 4.09
C ILE A 364 14.75 64.47 2.90
N SER A 365 14.68 65.64 2.27
CA SER A 365 15.30 66.93 2.64
C SER A 365 16.84 66.91 2.67
N GLU A 366 17.43 67.96 2.08
CA GLU A 366 18.87 68.30 1.90
C GLU A 366 19.51 67.65 0.67
N ARG A 367 19.97 68.35 -0.38
CA ARG A 367 20.24 69.77 -0.66
C ARG A 367 20.13 69.99 -2.17
#